data_AF-A0A833PDH3-F1
#
_entry.id   AF-A0A833PDH3-F1
#
_cell.length_a   1.000
_cell.length_b   1.000
_cell.length_c   1.000
_cell.angle_alpha   90.00
_cell.angle_beta   90.00
_cell.angle_gamma   90.00
#
_symmetry.space_group_name_H-M   'P 1'
#
loop_
_entity.id
_entity.type
_entity.pdbx_description
1 polymer ?
#
loop_
_entity_poly.entity_id
_entity_poly.type
_entity_poly.pdbx_seq_one_letter_code
_entity_poly.pdbx_strand_id
1 'polypeptide(L)'
;MKSKISLLILFISFGFISLLQTSWAKNVRTYTGVPYHIDSKHILYFNMPDPPKGIIAVQIDLDQIFPQISTEILKQKTYQFEKNQIQIISYQGPPIKINLTSDEENNEILKANYYQFFKGQERTLLKPLNLRSRFISFETLEQFDQNFNAKPQDWLSKNLSADPYMLNTLMFYAAINRFDDMNEFMQNLIKNLTQNLDIRDYEKAKTLYLQYLIENTEFNDIDLIMAAIEHADLNFLKKMKFRQLNQIVIDEVEPRTYYFTMCSPLGKAIRLNQNQTVAYLLAQGATTEKVCYSKYSKPQSALNIAETYKNKRALKLIHSYLNQSSHS
;
A
#
# COMPACT_ATOMS: atom_id res chain seq x y z
N MET A 1 3.55 -27.10 -50.55
CA MET A 1 2.45 -26.20 -50.15
C MET A 1 2.29 -26.14 -48.62
N LYS A 2 3.35 -25.77 -47.88
CA LYS A 2 3.39 -25.72 -46.40
C LYS A 2 3.82 -24.32 -45.92
N SER A 3 3.09 -23.26 -46.28
CA SER A 3 3.46 -21.90 -45.85
C SER A 3 2.31 -20.89 -45.75
N LYS A 4 1.04 -21.33 -45.77
CA LYS A 4 -0.10 -20.40 -45.65
C LYS A 4 -0.98 -20.58 -44.41
N ILE A 5 -0.82 -21.68 -43.66
CA ILE A 5 -1.61 -21.95 -42.45
C ILE A 5 -0.97 -21.34 -41.19
N SER A 6 0.35 -21.07 -41.20
CA SER A 6 1.05 -20.50 -40.04
C SER A 6 0.81 -18.99 -39.85
N LEU A 7 0.45 -18.25 -40.90
CA LEU A 7 0.20 -16.80 -40.80
C LEU A 7 -1.20 -16.48 -40.26
N LEU A 8 -2.19 -17.33 -40.54
CA LEU A 8 -3.57 -17.12 -40.08
C LEU A 8 -3.71 -17.34 -38.57
N ILE A 9 -2.97 -18.29 -38.01
CA ILE A 9 -2.93 -18.54 -36.56
C ILE A 9 -2.16 -17.42 -35.83
N LEU A 10 -1.15 -16.82 -36.46
CA LEU A 10 -0.44 -15.66 -35.92
C LEU A 10 -1.31 -14.40 -35.87
N PHE A 11 -2.21 -14.21 -36.85
CA PHE A 11 -3.17 -13.10 -36.85
C PHE A 11 -4.32 -13.30 -35.85
N ILE A 12 -4.74 -14.54 -35.59
CA ILE A 12 -5.76 -14.82 -34.56
C ILE A 12 -5.16 -14.68 -33.15
N SER A 13 -3.87 -14.94 -32.97
CA SER A 13 -3.18 -14.70 -31.68
C SER A 13 -2.78 -13.23 -31.46
N PHE A 14 -2.58 -12.43 -32.51
CA PHE A 14 -2.47 -10.97 -32.39
C PHE A 14 -3.83 -10.27 -32.22
N GLY A 15 -4.91 -10.82 -32.79
CA GLY A 15 -6.26 -10.29 -32.64
C GLY A 15 -6.87 -10.47 -31.24
N PHE A 16 -6.37 -11.42 -30.45
CA PHE A 16 -6.78 -11.59 -29.05
C PHE A 16 -6.07 -10.63 -28.07
N ILE A 17 -4.94 -10.04 -28.46
CA ILE A 17 -4.29 -8.99 -27.66
C ILE A 17 -5.03 -7.65 -27.82
N SER A 18 -5.74 -7.44 -28.95
CA SER A 18 -6.60 -6.26 -29.16
C SER A 18 -8.04 -6.39 -28.62
N LEU A 19 -8.40 -7.52 -28.01
CA LEU A 19 -9.71 -7.74 -27.36
C LEU A 19 -9.67 -7.61 -25.83
N LEU A 20 -8.51 -7.29 -25.27
CA LEU A 20 -8.39 -6.67 -23.96
C LEU A 20 -8.52 -5.15 -24.11
N GLN A 21 -9.63 -4.68 -24.70
CA GLN A 21 -10.17 -3.42 -24.18
C GLN A 21 -10.48 -3.70 -22.71
N THR A 22 -9.64 -3.08 -21.89
CA THR A 22 -9.30 -3.46 -20.52
C THR A 22 -10.54 -3.76 -19.67
N SER A 23 -10.47 -4.83 -18.86
CA SER A 23 -11.48 -5.14 -17.83
C SER A 23 -11.81 -3.91 -16.96
N TRP A 24 -10.88 -2.98 -16.87
CA TRP A 24 -11.00 -1.70 -16.19
C TRP A 24 -12.04 -0.76 -16.78
N ALA A 25 -12.23 -0.68 -18.10
CA ALA A 25 -13.26 0.18 -18.69
C ALA A 25 -14.69 -0.21 -18.24
N LYS A 26 -14.91 -1.47 -17.85
CA LYS A 26 -16.15 -1.93 -17.20
C LYS A 26 -16.20 -1.52 -15.72
N ASN A 27 -15.07 -1.54 -15.02
CA ASN A 27 -14.98 -1.19 -13.59
C ASN A 27 -15.08 0.33 -13.34
N VAL A 28 -14.60 1.16 -14.27
CA VAL A 28 -14.73 2.62 -14.25
C VAL A 28 -16.21 3.05 -14.14
N ARG A 29 -17.11 2.34 -14.86
CA ARG A 29 -18.57 2.59 -14.79
C ARG A 29 -19.20 2.24 -13.45
N THR A 30 -18.52 1.44 -12.61
CA THR A 30 -19.02 0.98 -11.30
C THR A 30 -18.37 1.69 -10.11
N TYR A 31 -17.47 2.65 -10.35
CA TYR A 31 -16.86 3.45 -9.30
C TYR A 31 -17.93 4.33 -8.61
N THR A 32 -18.32 3.95 -7.39
CA THR A 32 -19.45 4.53 -6.64
C THR A 32 -19.05 5.06 -5.26
N GLY A 33 -17.78 4.93 -4.86
CA GLY A 33 -17.30 5.31 -3.54
C GLY A 33 -16.06 6.19 -3.63
N VAL A 34 -15.91 7.09 -2.66
CA VAL A 34 -14.76 7.98 -2.55
C VAL A 34 -13.83 7.41 -1.48
N PRO A 35 -12.90 6.48 -1.79
CA PRO A 35 -11.81 6.22 -0.85
C PRO A 35 -11.06 7.52 -0.64
N TYR A 36 -10.68 7.78 0.60
CA TYR A 36 -9.94 8.95 1.00
C TYR A 36 -8.63 8.55 1.66
N HIS A 37 -7.65 9.44 1.62
CA HIS A 37 -6.37 9.25 2.29
C HIS A 37 -6.01 10.53 3.06
N ILE A 38 -5.33 10.37 4.19
CA ILE A 38 -4.78 11.49 4.97
C ILE A 38 -3.29 11.24 5.14
N ASP A 39 -2.48 12.14 4.59
CA ASP A 39 -1.01 12.07 4.67
C ASP A 39 -0.46 12.65 5.99
N SER A 40 0.86 12.58 6.15
CA SER A 40 1.59 13.16 7.28
C SER A 40 1.56 14.69 7.34
N LYS A 41 1.14 15.36 6.26
CA LYS A 41 0.96 16.82 6.16
C LYS A 41 -0.50 17.23 6.42
N HIS A 42 -1.34 16.31 6.89
CA HIS A 42 -2.75 16.52 7.19
C HIS A 42 -3.60 16.93 5.99
N ILE A 43 -3.18 16.56 4.78
CA ILE A 43 -3.98 16.77 3.58
C ILE A 43 -4.95 15.60 3.41
N LEU A 44 -6.25 15.90 3.30
CA LEU A 44 -7.29 14.95 2.92
C LEU A 44 -7.36 14.87 1.39
N TYR A 45 -6.94 13.73 0.84
CA TYR A 45 -7.06 13.40 -0.58
C TYR A 45 -8.33 12.61 -0.81
N PHE A 46 -9.04 12.91 -1.89
CA PHE A 46 -10.20 12.13 -2.33
C PHE A 46 -10.51 12.41 -3.82
N ASN A 47 -11.24 11.50 -4.45
CA ASN A 47 -11.64 11.64 -5.85
C ASN A 47 -13.16 11.72 -5.97
N MET A 48 -13.67 12.77 -6.58
CA MET A 48 -15.07 12.86 -6.93
C MET A 48 -15.27 12.23 -8.32
N PRO A 49 -16.16 11.25 -8.48
CA PRO A 49 -16.44 10.69 -9.80
C PRO A 49 -17.09 11.74 -10.71
N ASP A 50 -16.55 11.90 -11.92
CA ASP A 50 -17.28 12.52 -13.04
C ASP A 50 -17.50 11.45 -14.13
N PRO A 51 -18.56 10.63 -13.98
CA PRO A 51 -18.69 9.33 -14.63
C PRO A 51 -18.57 9.27 -16.16
N PRO A 52 -18.81 10.33 -16.97
CA PRO A 52 -18.56 10.23 -18.40
C PRO A 52 -17.14 10.58 -18.85
N LYS A 53 -16.32 11.30 -18.05
CA LYS A 53 -15.09 11.92 -18.57
C LYS A 53 -13.83 11.63 -17.76
N GLY A 54 -13.95 11.37 -16.47
CA GLY A 54 -12.78 11.18 -15.62
C GLY A 54 -13.10 11.27 -14.13
N ILE A 55 -12.14 11.82 -13.38
CA ILE A 55 -12.29 12.13 -11.96
C ILE A 55 -11.92 13.57 -11.70
N ILE A 56 -12.51 14.14 -10.65
CA ILE A 56 -12.03 15.38 -10.06
C ILE A 56 -11.21 15.00 -8.83
N ALA A 57 -9.90 15.14 -8.92
CA ALA A 57 -8.97 14.92 -7.84
C ALA A 57 -9.00 16.12 -6.90
N VAL A 58 -9.29 15.89 -5.61
CA VAL A 58 -9.48 16.96 -4.63
C VAL A 58 -8.58 16.74 -3.40
N GLN A 59 -8.07 17.85 -2.87
CA GLN A 59 -7.20 17.90 -1.70
C GLN A 59 -7.64 19.04 -0.79
N ILE A 60 -7.84 18.74 0.50
CA ILE A 60 -8.23 19.71 1.52
C ILE A 60 -7.22 19.69 2.66
N ASP A 61 -6.73 20.86 3.05
CA ASP A 61 -5.88 21.04 4.22
C ASP A 61 -6.70 20.91 5.51
N LEU A 62 -6.51 19.82 6.26
CA LEU A 62 -7.25 19.58 7.50
C LEU A 62 -6.75 20.43 8.68
N ASP A 63 -5.53 20.99 8.63
CA ASP A 63 -5.01 21.83 9.73
C ASP A 63 -5.85 23.11 9.91
N GLN A 64 -6.53 23.55 8.86
CA GLN A 64 -7.47 24.69 8.93
C GLN A 64 -8.77 24.37 9.68
N ILE A 65 -9.10 23.09 9.85
CA ILE A 65 -10.30 22.60 10.55
C ILE A 65 -9.93 22.08 11.94
N PHE A 66 -8.82 21.31 12.01
CA PHE A 66 -8.36 20.58 13.18
C PHE A 66 -6.90 20.94 13.50
N PRO A 67 -6.64 22.18 13.95
CA PRO A 67 -5.27 22.60 14.22
C PRO A 67 -4.66 21.74 15.34
N GLN A 68 -3.39 21.35 15.17
CA GLN A 68 -2.59 20.63 16.17
C GLN A 68 -3.11 19.22 16.53
N ILE A 69 -3.98 18.63 15.72
CA ILE A 69 -4.41 17.24 15.88
C ILE A 69 -3.42 16.32 15.16
N SER A 70 -3.06 15.19 15.77
CA SER A 70 -2.15 14.23 15.14
C SER A 70 -2.82 13.49 13.97
N THR A 71 -2.03 13.04 13.00
CA THR A 71 -2.52 12.28 11.84
C THR A 71 -3.29 11.02 12.26
N GLU A 72 -2.87 10.34 13.33
CA GLU A 72 -3.56 9.15 13.85
C GLU A 72 -4.97 9.47 14.33
N ILE A 73 -5.15 10.60 15.02
CA ILE A 73 -6.46 11.03 15.50
C ILE A 73 -7.33 11.49 14.33
N LEU A 74 -6.76 12.14 13.30
CA LEU A 74 -7.48 12.49 12.08
C LEU A 74 -8.02 11.22 11.39
N LYS A 75 -7.18 10.19 11.24
CA LYS A 75 -7.55 8.89 10.64
C LYS A 75 -8.62 8.11 11.42
N GLN A 76 -8.81 8.39 12.70
CA GLN A 76 -9.86 7.77 13.52
C GLN A 76 -11.24 8.45 13.37
N LYS A 77 -11.32 9.60 12.68
CA LYS A 77 -12.60 10.27 12.41
C LYS A 77 -13.35 9.55 11.28
N THR A 78 -14.67 9.69 11.26
CA THR A 78 -15.49 9.15 10.17
C THR A 78 -15.73 10.23 9.12
N TYR A 79 -15.36 9.95 7.88
CA TYR A 79 -15.55 10.84 6.73
C TYR A 79 -16.62 10.24 5.82
N GLN A 80 -17.74 10.97 5.66
CA GLN A 80 -18.84 10.60 4.79
C GLN A 80 -18.88 11.54 3.61
N PHE A 81 -18.82 10.98 2.40
CA PHE A 81 -18.77 11.74 1.16
C PHE A 81 -20.13 11.67 0.46
N GLU A 82 -20.65 12.83 0.10
CA GLU A 82 -21.81 13.02 -0.76
C GLU A 82 -21.40 13.83 -2.00
N LYS A 83 -22.29 13.98 -2.98
CA LYS A 83 -21.98 14.57 -4.29
C LYS A 83 -21.20 15.89 -4.20
N ASN A 84 -21.60 16.82 -3.32
CA ASN A 84 -20.95 18.12 -3.17
C ASN A 84 -20.65 18.44 -1.69
N GLN A 85 -20.59 17.41 -0.84
CA GLN A 85 -20.49 17.60 0.61
C GLN A 85 -19.62 16.51 1.24
N ILE A 86 -18.87 16.91 2.26
CA ILE A 86 -18.16 15.97 3.14
C ILE A 86 -18.66 16.21 4.56
N GLN A 87 -19.08 15.16 5.25
CA GLN A 87 -19.37 15.20 6.68
C GLN A 87 -18.27 14.49 7.45
N ILE A 88 -17.65 15.19 8.40
CA ILE A 88 -16.61 14.65 9.28
C ILE A 88 -17.19 14.53 10.68
N ILE A 89 -17.31 13.30 11.17
CA ILE A 89 -17.86 12.98 12.49
C ILE A 89 -16.69 12.56 13.40
N SER A 90 -16.66 13.14 14.60
CA SER A 90 -15.64 12.82 15.60
C SER A 90 -16.28 12.60 16.96
N TYR A 91 -15.79 11.60 17.70
CA TYR A 91 -16.19 11.40 19.11
C TYR A 91 -15.71 12.50 20.05
N GLN A 92 -14.70 13.28 19.64
CA GLN A 92 -14.05 14.30 20.47
C GLN A 92 -14.52 15.73 20.17
N GLY A 93 -15.53 15.93 19.32
CA GLY A 93 -15.97 17.27 18.95
C GLY A 93 -17.25 17.31 18.11
N PRO A 94 -17.78 18.51 17.85
CA PRO A 94 -18.96 18.69 16.99
C PRO A 94 -18.69 18.18 15.57
N PRO A 95 -19.70 17.62 14.88
CA PRO A 95 -19.59 17.26 13.47
C PRO A 95 -19.21 18.48 12.61
N ILE A 96 -18.36 18.25 11.61
CA ILE A 96 -18.02 19.22 10.58
C ILE A 96 -18.75 18.85 9.29
N LYS A 97 -19.27 19.85 8.59
CA LYS A 97 -19.73 19.70 7.20
C LYS A 97 -18.91 20.61 6.31
N ILE A 98 -18.44 20.10 5.19
CA ILE A 98 -17.72 20.84 4.16
C ILE A 98 -18.60 20.84 2.91
N ASN A 99 -18.96 22.02 2.42
CA ASN A 99 -19.67 22.16 1.15
C ASN A 99 -18.66 22.51 0.06
N LEU A 100 -18.73 21.78 -1.05
CA LEU A 100 -17.89 21.95 -2.23
C LEU A 100 -18.71 22.67 -3.32
N THR A 101 -18.12 23.68 -3.94
CA THR A 101 -18.71 24.38 -5.10
C THR A 101 -17.93 24.00 -6.34
N SER A 102 -18.59 23.33 -7.28
CA SER A 102 -18.01 22.90 -8.55
C SER A 102 -18.15 23.95 -9.65
N ASP A 103 -17.16 24.02 -10.52
CA ASP A 103 -17.23 24.58 -11.87
C ASP A 103 -17.58 23.46 -12.84
N GLU A 104 -18.80 23.47 -13.37
CA GLU A 104 -19.27 22.44 -14.30
C GLU A 104 -18.62 22.57 -15.69
N GLU A 105 -18.13 23.76 -16.06
CA GLU A 105 -17.49 23.96 -17.37
C GLU A 105 -16.06 23.39 -17.38
N ASN A 106 -15.31 23.65 -16.30
CA ASN A 106 -13.92 23.22 -16.17
C ASN A 106 -13.74 21.88 -15.42
N ASN A 107 -14.81 21.32 -14.85
CA ASN A 107 -14.81 20.10 -14.03
C ASN A 107 -13.85 20.19 -12.83
N GLU A 108 -13.87 21.33 -12.14
CA GLU A 108 -13.03 21.59 -10.98
C GLU A 108 -13.87 21.97 -9.75
N ILE A 109 -13.32 21.80 -8.54
CA ILE A 109 -13.89 22.39 -7.33
C ILE A 109 -13.22 23.74 -7.09
N LEU A 110 -14.02 24.81 -7.10
CA LEU A 110 -13.54 26.19 -6.94
C LEU A 110 -13.40 26.59 -5.48
N LYS A 111 -14.34 26.13 -4.64
CA LYS A 111 -14.45 26.58 -3.25
C LYS A 111 -14.88 25.44 -2.34
N ALA A 112 -14.31 25.43 -1.15
CA ALA A 112 -14.72 24.59 -0.04
C ALA A 112 -14.96 25.47 1.20
N ASN A 113 -16.14 25.35 1.80
CA ASN A 113 -16.50 26.06 3.03
C ASN A 113 -16.90 25.05 4.09
N TYR A 114 -16.39 25.19 5.32
CA TYR A 114 -16.78 24.31 6.41
C TYR A 114 -17.76 24.96 7.40
N TYR A 115 -18.53 24.11 8.07
CA TYR A 115 -19.58 24.44 9.01
C TYR A 115 -19.47 23.51 10.22
N GLN A 116 -19.73 24.03 11.42
CA GLN A 116 -19.71 23.24 12.66
C GLN A 116 -21.12 23.11 13.21
N PHE A 117 -21.50 21.91 13.66
CA PHE A 117 -22.80 21.70 14.31
C PHE A 117 -22.68 21.78 15.83
N PHE A 118 -23.31 22.77 16.45
CA PHE A 118 -23.37 22.89 17.92
C PHE A 118 -24.81 22.84 18.40
N LYS A 119 -25.13 21.89 19.28
CA LYS A 119 -26.50 21.67 19.82
C LYS A 119 -27.57 21.53 18.72
N GLY A 120 -27.26 20.80 17.65
CA GLY A 120 -28.18 20.56 16.53
C GLY A 120 -28.38 21.75 15.59
N GLN A 121 -27.69 22.88 15.81
CA GLN A 121 -27.72 24.03 14.92
C GLN A 121 -26.41 24.14 14.12
N GLU A 122 -26.54 24.36 12.82
CA GLU A 122 -25.41 24.67 11.94
C GLU A 122 -24.90 26.07 12.28
N ARG A 123 -23.68 26.13 12.81
CA ARG A 123 -22.96 27.38 13.07
C ARG A 123 -21.91 27.55 12.00
N THR A 124 -22.09 28.63 11.25
CA THR A 124 -21.23 28.98 10.16
C THR A 124 -19.90 29.52 10.67
N LEU A 125 -18.84 28.74 10.54
CA LEU A 125 -17.47 29.25 10.50
C LEU A 125 -17.11 29.36 9.01
N LEU A 126 -17.67 30.36 8.31
CA LEU A 126 -17.38 30.66 6.90
C LEU A 126 -15.91 31.08 6.77
N LYS A 127 -15.02 30.10 6.83
CA LYS A 127 -13.62 30.25 6.44
C LYS A 127 -13.44 29.43 5.18
N PRO A 128 -13.01 30.06 4.07
CA PRO A 128 -12.63 29.31 2.89
C PRO A 128 -11.49 28.37 3.27
N LEU A 129 -11.60 27.12 2.81
CA LEU A 129 -10.53 26.14 2.95
C LEU A 129 -9.54 26.26 1.80
N ASN A 130 -8.27 26.01 2.10
CA ASN A 130 -7.23 25.75 1.14
C ASN A 130 -7.58 24.45 0.43
N LEU A 131 -7.92 24.59 -0.83
CA LEU A 131 -8.38 23.54 -1.71
C LEU A 131 -7.45 23.47 -2.91
N ARG A 132 -7.08 22.25 -3.30
CA ARG A 132 -6.54 21.98 -4.63
C ARG A 132 -7.46 21.00 -5.33
N SER A 133 -7.79 21.31 -6.57
CA SER A 133 -8.64 20.49 -7.40
C SER A 133 -8.05 20.41 -8.80
N ARG A 134 -8.18 19.25 -9.45
CA ARG A 134 -7.83 19.07 -10.85
C ARG A 134 -8.70 18.00 -11.49
N PHE A 135 -9.19 18.28 -12.68
CA PHE A 135 -9.79 17.26 -13.53
C PHE A 135 -8.71 16.35 -14.12
N ILE A 136 -8.89 15.03 -13.99
CA ILE A 136 -8.02 14.02 -14.59
C ILE A 136 -8.88 13.17 -15.53
N SER A 137 -8.61 13.27 -16.82
CA SER A 137 -9.37 12.53 -17.84
C SER A 137 -9.10 11.03 -17.78
N PHE A 138 -10.06 10.21 -18.22
CA PHE A 138 -9.83 8.77 -18.36
C PHE A 138 -8.68 8.43 -19.31
N GLU A 139 -8.42 9.24 -20.33
CA GLU A 139 -7.25 9.07 -21.20
C GLU A 139 -5.94 9.24 -20.40
N THR A 140 -5.86 10.25 -19.54
CA THR A 140 -4.69 10.47 -18.67
C THR A 140 -4.50 9.30 -17.71
N LEU A 141 -5.60 8.79 -17.15
CA LEU A 141 -5.59 7.62 -16.28
C LEU A 141 -5.12 6.40 -17.08
N GLU A 142 -5.66 6.11 -18.26
CA GLU A 142 -5.24 4.98 -19.09
C GLU A 142 -3.75 5.05 -19.47
N GLN A 143 -3.25 6.23 -19.84
CA GLN A 143 -1.82 6.44 -20.06
C GLN A 143 -0.99 6.17 -18.80
N PHE A 144 -1.51 6.56 -17.64
CA PHE A 144 -0.88 6.22 -16.37
C PHE A 144 -0.83 4.69 -16.14
N ASP A 145 -1.91 3.93 -16.37
CA ASP A 145 -1.90 2.46 -16.25
C ASP A 145 -0.81 1.82 -17.12
N GLN A 146 -0.76 2.22 -18.39
CA GLN A 146 0.18 1.67 -19.36
C GLN A 146 1.63 1.95 -18.95
N ASN A 147 1.91 3.17 -18.48
CA ASN A 147 3.23 3.56 -18.00
C ASN A 147 3.60 2.86 -16.69
N PHE A 148 2.64 2.75 -15.78
CA PHE A 148 2.80 2.10 -14.50
C PHE A 148 3.17 0.62 -14.66
N ASN A 149 2.48 -0.10 -15.55
CA ASN A 149 2.74 -1.51 -15.82
C ASN A 149 4.03 -1.74 -16.61
N ALA A 150 4.39 -0.83 -17.52
CA ALA A 150 5.58 -0.99 -18.36
C ALA A 150 6.89 -0.61 -17.66
N LYS A 151 6.90 0.49 -16.88
CA LYS A 151 8.11 1.05 -16.25
C LYS A 151 7.81 1.70 -14.89
N PRO A 152 7.41 0.91 -13.87
CA PRO A 152 7.03 1.46 -12.57
C PRO A 152 8.22 2.18 -11.88
N GLN A 153 9.48 1.75 -12.09
CA GLN A 153 10.64 2.42 -11.49
C GLN A 153 10.85 3.85 -12.00
N ASP A 154 10.71 4.08 -13.31
CA ASP A 154 10.92 5.41 -13.92
C ASP A 154 9.85 6.40 -13.50
N TRP A 155 8.68 5.90 -13.12
CA TRP A 155 7.54 6.69 -12.67
C TRP A 155 7.57 6.94 -11.17
N LEU A 156 7.90 5.93 -10.37
CA LEU A 156 8.11 6.07 -8.93
C LEU A 156 9.29 6.99 -8.66
N SER A 157 10.44 6.79 -9.32
CA SER A 157 11.59 7.70 -9.22
C SER A 157 11.30 9.12 -9.73
N LYS A 158 10.27 9.31 -10.55
CA LYS A 158 9.75 10.61 -10.97
C LYS A 158 8.45 10.94 -10.23
N ASN A 159 8.63 11.29 -8.95
CA ASN A 159 7.88 12.34 -8.27
C ASN A 159 6.40 12.05 -7.87
N LEU A 160 6.20 11.30 -6.78
CA LEU A 160 5.05 11.58 -5.88
C LEU A 160 5.04 13.05 -5.43
N SER A 161 6.21 13.68 -5.33
CA SER A 161 6.43 15.07 -4.91
C SER A 161 6.32 16.13 -6.01
N ALA A 162 6.24 15.76 -7.30
CA ALA A 162 6.12 16.75 -8.40
C ALA A 162 4.91 16.57 -9.31
N ASP A 163 4.18 15.45 -9.23
CA ASP A 163 2.77 15.47 -9.60
C ASP A 163 1.93 15.56 -8.32
N PRO A 164 1.38 16.75 -7.99
CA PRO A 164 0.61 16.92 -6.77
C PRO A 164 -0.63 16.00 -6.72
N TYR A 165 -1.11 15.45 -7.84
CA TYR A 165 -2.29 14.59 -7.89
C TYR A 165 -1.97 13.10 -8.07
N MET A 166 -0.72 12.71 -7.88
CA MET A 166 -0.31 11.32 -8.03
C MET A 166 -1.02 10.38 -7.08
N LEU A 167 -1.16 10.81 -5.82
CA LEU A 167 -1.84 10.03 -4.79
C LEU A 167 -3.33 9.88 -5.12
N ASN A 168 -3.98 10.93 -5.64
CA ASN A 168 -5.35 10.85 -6.16
C ASN A 168 -5.47 9.81 -7.28
N THR A 169 -4.54 9.80 -8.24
CA THR A 169 -4.50 8.80 -9.30
C THR A 169 -4.36 7.39 -8.71
N LEU A 170 -3.39 7.15 -7.82
CA LEU A 170 -3.23 5.83 -7.19
C LEU A 170 -4.45 5.39 -6.37
N MET A 171 -5.11 6.32 -5.68
CA MET A 171 -6.36 6.06 -4.95
C MET A 171 -7.49 5.65 -5.88
N PHE A 172 -7.60 6.27 -7.05
CA PHE A 172 -8.56 5.84 -8.07
C PHE A 172 -8.29 4.40 -8.50
N TYR A 173 -7.02 4.05 -8.73
CA TYR A 173 -6.61 2.68 -9.08
C TYR A 173 -6.95 1.69 -7.97
N ALA A 174 -6.63 2.02 -6.72
CA ALA A 174 -7.00 1.21 -5.57
C ALA A 174 -8.51 0.93 -5.56
N ALA A 175 -9.32 1.98 -5.76
CA ALA A 175 -10.77 1.87 -5.72
C ALA A 175 -11.36 0.96 -6.81
N ILE A 176 -10.90 1.09 -8.06
CA ILE A 176 -11.50 0.34 -9.17
C ILE A 176 -11.00 -1.11 -9.27
N ASN A 177 -9.96 -1.46 -8.51
CA ASN A 177 -9.61 -2.84 -8.21
C ASN A 177 -10.24 -3.37 -6.91
N ARG A 178 -11.07 -2.56 -6.24
CA ARG A 178 -11.76 -2.94 -4.99
C ARG A 178 -10.82 -3.24 -3.83
N PHE A 179 -9.72 -2.50 -3.71
CA PHE A 179 -8.93 -2.46 -2.48
C PHE A 179 -9.64 -1.58 -1.45
N ASP A 180 -9.59 -1.99 -0.19
CA ASP A 180 -10.23 -1.30 0.93
C ASP A 180 -9.57 0.07 1.19
N ASP A 181 -8.24 0.14 1.04
CA ASP A 181 -7.49 1.38 1.17
C ASP A 181 -6.18 1.40 0.35
N MET A 182 -5.46 2.52 0.44
CA MET A 182 -4.15 2.69 -0.20
C MET A 182 -3.06 1.76 0.36
N ASN A 183 -3.14 1.35 1.63
CA ASN A 183 -2.13 0.43 2.18
C ASN A 183 -2.29 -0.95 1.59
N GLU A 184 -3.52 -1.46 1.49
CA GLU A 184 -3.80 -2.77 0.88
C GLU A 184 -3.38 -2.78 -0.59
N PHE A 185 -3.71 -1.72 -1.34
CA PHE A 185 -3.28 -1.58 -2.72
C PHE A 185 -1.75 -1.61 -2.85
N MET A 186 -1.05 -0.80 -2.03
CA MET A 186 0.42 -0.73 -2.07
C MET A 186 1.07 -2.05 -1.66
N GLN A 187 0.52 -2.75 -0.66
CA GLN A 187 0.98 -4.08 -0.26
C GLN A 187 0.80 -5.10 -1.37
N ASN A 188 -0.35 -5.11 -2.04
CA ASN A 188 -0.60 -6.00 -3.16
C ASN A 188 0.40 -5.76 -4.30
N LEU A 189 0.70 -4.48 -4.56
CA LEU A 189 1.62 -4.08 -5.60
C LEU A 189 3.05 -4.53 -5.33
N ILE A 190 3.52 -4.30 -4.10
CA ILE A 190 4.82 -4.76 -3.60
C ILE A 190 4.88 -6.29 -3.71
N LYS A 191 3.85 -6.99 -3.22
CA LYS A 191 3.76 -8.45 -3.28
C LYS A 191 3.88 -8.97 -4.71
N ASN A 192 3.21 -8.35 -5.68
CA ASN A 192 3.30 -8.78 -7.09
C ASN A 192 4.71 -8.59 -7.66
N LEU A 193 5.42 -7.53 -7.25
CA LEU A 193 6.80 -7.29 -7.65
C LEU A 193 7.77 -8.29 -6.99
N THR A 194 7.53 -8.71 -5.76
CA THR A 194 8.45 -9.59 -5.02
C THR A 194 8.22 -11.09 -5.25
N GLN A 195 7.16 -11.49 -5.97
CA GLN A 195 6.79 -12.91 -6.16
C GLN A 195 7.84 -13.79 -6.84
N ASN A 196 8.63 -13.23 -7.77
CA ASN A 196 9.50 -14.03 -8.65
C ASN A 196 10.99 -14.03 -8.27
N LEU A 197 11.37 -13.42 -7.14
CA LEU A 197 12.77 -13.27 -6.72
C LEU A 197 13.69 -12.60 -7.77
N ASP A 198 13.13 -11.91 -8.76
CA ASP A 198 13.89 -11.16 -9.76
C ASP A 198 14.48 -9.91 -9.11
N ILE A 199 15.80 -9.72 -9.24
CA ILE A 199 16.51 -8.62 -8.61
C ILE A 199 16.01 -7.24 -9.06
N ARG A 200 15.57 -7.09 -10.32
CA ARG A 200 15.03 -5.82 -10.83
C ARG A 200 13.67 -5.55 -10.23
N ASP A 201 12.84 -6.57 -10.09
CA ASP A 201 11.52 -6.43 -9.47
C ASP A 201 11.60 -6.21 -7.96
N TYR A 202 12.60 -6.79 -7.29
CA TYR A 202 12.92 -6.46 -5.90
C TYR A 202 13.34 -4.98 -5.74
N GLU A 203 14.24 -4.48 -6.59
CA GLU A 203 14.63 -3.06 -6.56
C GLU A 203 13.45 -2.11 -6.90
N LYS A 204 12.48 -2.56 -7.74
CA LYS A 204 11.19 -1.85 -7.93
C LYS A 204 10.46 -1.72 -6.61
N ALA A 205 10.25 -2.85 -5.92
CA ALA A 205 9.49 -2.90 -4.69
C ALA A 205 10.15 -2.07 -3.57
N LYS A 206 11.49 -2.09 -3.46
CA LYS A 206 12.25 -1.24 -2.53
C LYS A 206 11.99 0.25 -2.76
N THR A 207 12.09 0.68 -4.02
CA THR A 207 11.90 2.09 -4.39
C THR A 207 10.48 2.54 -4.07
N LEU A 208 9.49 1.73 -4.44
CA LEU A 208 8.07 1.96 -4.12
C LEU A 208 7.84 2.12 -2.61
N TYR A 209 8.36 1.18 -1.82
CA TYR A 209 8.21 1.20 -0.37
C TYR A 209 8.79 2.47 0.26
N LEU A 210 10.04 2.82 -0.08
CA LEU A 210 10.69 3.99 0.51
C LEU A 210 9.96 5.29 0.19
N GLN A 211 9.39 5.39 -1.00
CA GLN A 211 8.65 6.58 -1.41
C GLN A 211 7.30 6.69 -0.72
N TYR A 212 6.55 5.60 -0.64
CA TYR A 212 5.28 5.61 0.07
C TYR A 212 5.47 5.84 1.58
N LEU A 213 6.58 5.36 2.15
CA LEU A 213 6.93 5.60 3.55
C LEU A 213 7.13 7.09 3.89
N ILE A 214 7.52 7.94 2.92
CA ILE A 214 7.64 9.39 3.12
C ILE A 214 6.27 10.01 3.47
N GLU A 215 5.23 9.61 2.75
CA GLU A 215 3.88 10.15 2.93
C GLU A 215 3.09 9.38 4.01
N ASN A 216 3.48 8.13 4.29
CA ASN A 216 2.84 7.27 5.28
C ASN A 216 3.88 6.55 6.15
N THR A 217 4.31 7.22 7.22
CA THR A 217 5.40 6.77 8.12
C THR A 217 5.13 5.45 8.83
N GLU A 218 3.87 5.03 8.88
CA GLU A 218 3.44 3.80 9.55
C GLU A 218 3.25 2.62 8.59
N PHE A 219 3.55 2.81 7.30
CA PHE A 219 3.45 1.76 6.31
C PHE A 219 4.43 0.61 6.62
N ASN A 220 3.89 -0.61 6.61
CA ASN A 220 4.61 -1.84 6.89
C ASN A 220 4.20 -2.90 5.87
N ASP A 221 5.16 -3.65 5.38
CA ASP A 221 4.94 -4.69 4.37
C ASP A 221 5.77 -5.93 4.70
N ILE A 222 5.09 -7.01 5.09
CA ILE A 222 5.74 -8.26 5.48
C ILE A 222 6.34 -9.00 4.27
N ASP A 223 5.70 -8.93 3.10
CA ASP A 223 6.17 -9.61 1.89
C ASP A 223 7.51 -9.02 1.44
N LEU A 224 7.68 -7.69 1.53
CA LEU A 224 8.94 -7.02 1.24
C LEU A 224 10.03 -7.29 2.29
N ILE A 225 9.66 -7.42 3.58
CA ILE A 225 10.62 -7.84 4.62
C ILE A 225 11.14 -9.24 4.26
N MET A 226 10.27 -10.16 3.89
CA MET A 226 10.64 -11.53 3.51
C MET A 226 11.52 -11.55 2.25
N ALA A 227 11.19 -10.73 1.25
CA ALA A 227 11.99 -10.57 0.04
C ALA A 227 13.37 -9.96 0.33
N ALA A 228 13.46 -8.97 1.20
CA ALA A 228 14.75 -8.38 1.59
C ALA A 228 15.65 -9.40 2.31
N ILE A 229 15.06 -10.32 3.06
CA ILE A 229 15.78 -11.46 3.64
C ILE A 229 16.24 -12.41 2.53
N GLU A 230 15.40 -12.77 1.54
CA GLU A 230 15.83 -13.59 0.39
C GLU A 230 17.02 -13.00 -0.37
N HIS A 231 17.02 -11.69 -0.58
CA HIS A 231 18.10 -10.97 -1.24
C HIS A 231 19.30 -10.63 -0.33
N ALA A 232 19.25 -11.04 0.95
CA ALA A 232 20.28 -10.74 1.96
C ALA A 232 20.58 -9.23 2.13
N ASP A 233 19.59 -8.37 1.89
CA ASP A 233 19.74 -6.91 1.95
C ASP A 233 19.47 -6.37 3.37
N LEU A 234 20.41 -6.63 4.27
CA LEU A 234 20.35 -6.13 5.65
C LEU A 234 20.33 -4.60 5.72
N ASN A 235 20.96 -3.92 4.75
CA ASN A 235 21.00 -2.45 4.74
C ASN A 235 19.62 -1.86 4.46
N PHE A 236 18.85 -2.48 3.57
CA PHE A 236 17.48 -2.10 3.33
C PHE A 236 16.56 -2.47 4.50
N LEU A 237 16.69 -3.68 5.06
CA LEU A 237 15.93 -4.10 6.25
C LEU A 237 16.05 -3.10 7.40
N LYS A 238 17.23 -2.51 7.62
CA LYS A 238 17.45 -1.47 8.65
C LYS A 238 16.66 -0.17 8.43
N LYS A 239 16.14 0.06 7.22
CA LYS A 239 15.32 1.23 6.88
C LYS A 239 13.81 0.94 6.98
N MET A 240 13.43 -0.32 7.16
CA MET A 240 12.03 -0.73 7.23
C MET A 240 11.45 -0.54 8.63
N LYS A 241 10.13 -0.33 8.69
CA LYS A 241 9.36 -0.45 9.94
C LYS A 241 9.09 -1.93 10.22
N PHE A 242 9.06 -2.31 11.49
CA PHE A 242 8.94 -3.70 11.96
C PHE A 242 7.68 -3.95 12.79
N ARG A 243 6.55 -3.33 12.42
CA ARG A 243 5.27 -3.50 13.15
C ARG A 243 4.74 -4.93 13.06
N GLN A 244 5.08 -5.67 12.00
CA GLN A 244 4.66 -7.07 11.78
C GLN A 244 5.83 -8.06 11.85
N LEU A 245 6.89 -7.77 12.61
CA LEU A 245 8.11 -8.58 12.69
C LEU A 245 7.88 -10.06 13.08
N ASN A 246 6.79 -10.35 13.79
CA ASN A 246 6.44 -11.68 14.27
C ASN A 246 5.33 -12.35 13.43
N GLN A 247 4.85 -11.70 12.38
CA GLN A 247 3.82 -12.27 11.52
C GLN A 247 4.40 -13.46 10.77
N ILE A 248 3.69 -14.59 10.82
CA ILE A 248 4.04 -15.80 10.09
C ILE A 248 3.28 -15.81 8.77
N VAL A 249 4.01 -15.79 7.66
CA VAL A 249 3.46 -15.76 6.30
C VAL A 249 3.91 -16.99 5.51
N ILE A 250 3.24 -17.27 4.39
CA ILE A 250 3.67 -18.33 3.46
C ILE A 250 5.06 -17.96 2.95
N ASP A 251 6.01 -18.87 3.15
CA ASP A 251 7.42 -18.68 2.81
C ASP A 251 7.76 -19.44 1.53
N GLU A 252 7.45 -20.74 1.49
CA GLU A 252 7.70 -21.60 0.34
C GLU A 252 6.52 -22.53 0.12
N VAL A 253 6.17 -22.79 -1.15
CA VAL A 253 5.19 -23.80 -1.55
C VAL A 253 5.92 -24.93 -2.26
N GLU A 254 5.80 -26.16 -1.75
CA GLU A 254 6.35 -27.35 -2.37
C GLU A 254 5.59 -27.65 -3.70
N PRO A 255 6.25 -27.62 -4.87
CA PRO A 255 5.57 -27.68 -6.16
C PRO A 255 4.77 -28.97 -6.43
N ARG A 256 5.15 -30.08 -5.78
CA ARG A 256 4.59 -31.41 -6.06
C ARG A 256 3.52 -31.85 -5.07
N THR A 257 3.48 -31.22 -3.91
CA THR A 257 2.67 -31.69 -2.78
C THR A 257 1.72 -30.60 -2.28
N TYR A 258 1.87 -29.37 -2.75
CA TYR A 258 1.12 -28.18 -2.33
C TYR A 258 1.22 -27.89 -0.83
N TYR A 259 2.14 -28.55 -0.12
CA TYR A 259 2.46 -28.16 1.24
C TYR A 259 3.22 -26.85 1.21
N PHE A 260 2.92 -25.99 2.18
CA PHE A 260 3.62 -24.74 2.34
C PHE A 260 4.34 -24.72 3.68
N THR A 261 5.55 -24.16 3.68
CA THR A 261 6.19 -23.74 4.92
C THR A 261 5.77 -22.32 5.17
N MET A 262 5.37 -22.01 6.40
CA MET A 262 5.10 -20.64 6.80
C MET A 262 6.17 -20.20 7.79
N CYS A 263 6.75 -19.03 7.59
CA CYS A 263 7.76 -18.49 8.48
C CYS A 263 7.53 -17.02 8.78
N SER A 264 7.96 -16.63 9.97
CA SER A 264 8.26 -15.25 10.32
C SER A 264 9.58 -14.81 9.67
N PRO A 265 9.86 -13.50 9.60
CA PRO A 265 11.16 -12.96 9.23
C PRO A 265 12.35 -13.64 9.94
N LEU A 266 12.25 -13.84 11.26
CA LEU A 266 13.31 -14.51 12.02
C LEU A 266 13.48 -15.98 11.58
N GLY A 267 12.37 -16.69 11.41
CA GLY A 267 12.39 -18.08 10.93
C GLY A 267 13.08 -18.21 9.57
N LYS A 268 12.71 -17.35 8.60
CA LYS A 268 13.33 -17.31 7.27
C LYS A 268 14.82 -17.01 7.32
N ALA A 269 15.23 -16.00 8.11
CA ALA A 269 16.65 -15.64 8.27
C ALA A 269 17.48 -16.79 8.87
N ILE A 270 16.93 -17.57 9.81
CA ILE A 270 17.58 -18.76 10.37
C ILE A 270 17.75 -19.84 9.29
N ARG A 271 16.69 -20.14 8.52
CA ARG A 271 16.69 -21.14 7.44
C ARG A 271 17.74 -20.81 6.37
N LEU A 272 17.87 -19.53 6.01
CA LEU A 272 18.85 -19.04 5.04
C LEU A 272 20.26 -18.83 5.62
N ASN A 273 20.50 -19.20 6.89
CA ASN A 273 21.78 -19.06 7.58
C ASN A 273 22.33 -17.61 7.62
N GLN A 274 21.45 -16.62 7.67
CA GLN A 274 21.81 -15.20 7.66
C GLN A 274 22.04 -14.66 9.07
N ASN A 275 23.17 -15.02 9.66
CA ASN A 275 23.45 -14.75 11.07
C ASN A 275 23.43 -13.26 11.47
N GLN A 276 23.82 -12.35 10.58
CA GLN A 276 23.73 -10.91 10.85
C GLN A 276 22.27 -10.43 10.88
N THR A 277 21.45 -10.91 9.93
CA THR A 277 20.00 -10.65 9.90
C THR A 277 19.31 -11.24 11.13
N VAL A 278 19.66 -12.48 11.54
CA VAL A 278 19.16 -13.10 12.78
C VAL A 278 19.45 -12.23 14.00
N ALA A 279 20.71 -11.80 14.17
CA ALA A 279 21.08 -10.93 15.28
C ALA A 279 20.31 -9.61 15.27
N TYR A 280 20.15 -9.01 14.08
CA TYR A 280 19.39 -7.78 13.91
C TYR A 280 17.91 -7.94 14.28
N LEU A 281 17.23 -8.97 13.77
CA LEU A 281 15.80 -9.20 14.04
C LEU A 281 15.55 -9.52 15.52
N LEU A 282 16.44 -10.26 16.19
CA LEU A 282 16.38 -10.48 17.65
C LEU A 282 16.50 -9.15 18.42
N ALA A 283 17.45 -8.29 18.04
CA ALA A 283 17.62 -6.97 18.65
C ALA A 283 16.41 -6.04 18.42
N GLN A 284 15.62 -6.27 17.37
CA GLN A 284 14.35 -5.57 17.11
C GLN A 284 13.14 -6.21 17.83
N GLY A 285 13.35 -7.22 18.69
CA GLY A 285 12.29 -7.83 19.48
C GLY A 285 11.52 -8.95 18.77
N ALA A 286 12.13 -9.63 17.79
CA ALA A 286 11.52 -10.81 17.19
C ALA A 286 11.31 -11.92 18.23
N THR A 287 10.14 -12.55 18.22
CA THR A 287 9.82 -13.69 19.10
C THR A 287 10.60 -14.93 18.68
N THR A 288 11.08 -15.70 19.65
CA THR A 288 11.80 -16.96 19.42
C THR A 288 10.90 -18.20 19.57
N GLU A 289 9.68 -18.06 20.06
CA GLU A 289 8.84 -19.20 20.47
C GLU A 289 8.16 -19.91 19.30
N LYS A 290 7.55 -19.14 18.39
CA LYS A 290 6.82 -19.64 17.22
C LYS A 290 7.28 -18.85 16.01
N VAL A 291 8.23 -19.41 15.27
CA VAL A 291 8.86 -18.71 14.13
C VAL A 291 8.54 -19.33 12.79
N CYS A 292 8.21 -20.62 12.72
CA CYS A 292 7.66 -21.24 11.50
C CYS A 292 6.64 -22.34 11.83
N TYR A 293 5.83 -22.68 10.82
CA TYR A 293 5.03 -23.90 10.76
C TYR A 293 5.62 -24.83 9.70
N SER A 294 5.94 -26.06 10.11
CA SER A 294 6.39 -27.10 9.18
C SER A 294 5.24 -27.63 8.31
N LYS A 295 5.58 -28.51 7.36
CA LYS A 295 4.70 -29.24 6.44
C LYS A 295 3.38 -29.79 7.03
N TYR A 296 3.34 -30.05 8.34
CA TYR A 296 2.16 -30.56 9.06
C TYR A 296 1.57 -29.57 10.07
N SER A 297 1.77 -28.27 9.86
CA SER A 297 1.32 -27.19 10.76
C SER A 297 1.82 -27.33 12.20
N LYS A 298 2.93 -28.05 12.43
CA LYS A 298 3.57 -28.09 13.75
C LYS A 298 4.35 -26.80 13.96
N PRO A 299 4.07 -26.02 15.01
CA PRO A 299 4.82 -24.82 15.33
C PRO A 299 6.27 -25.20 15.70
N GLN A 300 7.22 -24.42 15.22
CA GLN A 300 8.64 -24.60 15.50
C GLN A 300 9.21 -23.31 16.10
N SER A 301 9.98 -23.46 17.19
CA SER A 301 10.74 -22.35 17.79
C SER A 301 12.00 -22.04 17.00
N ALA A 302 12.61 -20.88 17.27
CA ALA A 302 13.87 -20.47 16.66
C ALA A 302 14.99 -21.49 16.91
N LEU A 303 15.03 -22.09 18.12
CA LEU A 303 15.98 -23.14 18.47
C LEU A 303 15.74 -24.40 17.64
N ASN A 304 14.48 -24.87 17.55
CA ASN A 304 14.14 -26.06 16.77
C ASN A 304 14.55 -25.92 15.29
N ILE A 305 14.33 -24.74 14.69
CA ILE A 305 14.72 -24.48 13.30
C ILE A 305 16.23 -24.42 13.16
N ALA A 306 16.92 -23.70 14.05
CA ALA A 306 18.37 -23.58 13.98
C ALA A 306 19.07 -24.94 14.16
N GLU A 307 18.54 -25.84 14.99
CA GLU A 307 18.99 -27.23 15.08
C GLU A 307 18.74 -28.02 13.79
N THR A 308 17.52 -27.95 13.25
CA THR A 308 17.11 -28.65 12.02
C THR A 308 18.02 -28.27 10.83
N TYR A 309 18.32 -26.97 10.69
CA TYR A 309 19.19 -26.45 9.63
C TYR A 309 20.68 -26.43 10.03
N LYS A 310 21.04 -27.02 11.17
CA LYS A 310 22.43 -27.13 11.68
C LYS A 310 23.16 -25.78 11.76
N ASN A 311 22.43 -24.69 12.01
CA ASN A 311 22.96 -23.34 12.10
C ASN A 311 23.51 -23.06 13.51
N LYS A 312 24.75 -23.50 13.76
CA LYS A 312 25.43 -23.34 15.06
C LYS A 312 25.57 -21.89 15.52
N ARG A 313 25.69 -20.93 14.58
CA ARG A 313 25.87 -19.51 14.91
C ARG A 313 24.55 -18.88 15.32
N ALA A 314 23.45 -19.19 14.63
CA ALA A 314 22.12 -18.78 15.07
C ALA A 314 21.76 -19.37 16.44
N LEU A 315 22.09 -20.65 16.71
CA LEU A 315 21.87 -21.24 18.04
C LEU A 315 22.53 -20.43 19.16
N LYS A 316 23.80 -20.06 18.98
CA LYS A 316 24.53 -19.21 19.94
C LYS A 316 23.86 -17.84 20.12
N LEU A 317 23.43 -17.21 19.04
CA LEU A 317 22.74 -15.91 19.07
C LEU A 317 21.41 -15.99 19.83
N ILE A 318 20.60 -17.02 19.56
CA ILE A 318 19.30 -17.24 20.20
C ILE A 318 19.47 -17.52 21.70
N HIS A 319 20.41 -18.39 22.09
CA HIS A 319 20.71 -18.64 23.50
C HIS A 319 21.18 -17.38 24.23
N SER A 320 22.05 -16.59 23.61
CA SER A 320 22.51 -15.32 24.19
C SER A 320 21.35 -14.35 24.41
N TYR A 321 20.42 -14.26 23.46
CA TYR A 321 19.23 -13.41 23.56
C TYR A 321 18.30 -13.85 24.70
N LEU A 322 17.99 -15.14 24.79
CA LEU A 322 17.13 -15.71 25.84
C LEU A 322 17.69 -15.52 27.25
N ASN A 323 19.02 -15.59 27.40
CA ASN A 323 19.69 -15.39 28.69
C ASN A 323 19.72 -13.90 29.11
N GLN A 324 19.60 -12.98 28.16
CA GLN A 324 19.52 -11.54 28.47
C GLN A 324 18.09 -11.15 28.89
N SER A 325 17.07 -11.72 28.25
CA SER A 325 15.67 -11.42 28.54
C SER A 325 15.13 -12.05 29.84
N SER A 326 15.85 -13.01 30.44
CA SER A 326 15.51 -13.59 31.75
C SER A 326 16.01 -12.77 32.95
N HIS A 327 16.75 -11.70 32.71
CA HIS A 327 17.31 -10.78 33.72
C HIS A 327 16.77 -9.35 33.65
N SER A 328 15.80 -9.11 32.75
CA SER A 328 15.00 -7.89 32.63
C SER A 328 13.58 -8.16 33.12
#